data_AF-A0A366XQ18-F1
#
_entry.id   AF-A0A366XQ18-F1
#
_cell.length_a   1.000
_cell.length_b   1.000
_cell.length_c   1.000
_cell.angle_alpha   90.00
_cell.angle_beta   90.00
_cell.angle_gamma   90.00
#
_symmetry.space_group_name_H-M   'P 1'
#
loop_
_entity.id
_entity.type
_entity.pdbx_description
1 polymer ?
#
loop_
_entity_poly.entity_id
_entity_poly.type
_entity_poly.pdbx_seq_one_letter_code
_entity_poly.pdbx_strand_id
1 'polypeptide(L)' 'MGRAQNQKARDKNKAKLPQVPRSQIVKDDEELEIAKELDAQYELERKPGFPPTGVRRKD' A
#
# COMPACT_ATOMS: atom_id res chain seq x y z
N MET A 1 34.14 0.22 18.66
CA MET A 1 33.46 1.05 17.66
C MET A 1 33.79 0.52 16.25
N GLY A 2 32.98 -0.37 15.70
CA GLY A 2 33.20 -0.94 14.35
C GLY A 2 32.24 -0.33 13.34
N ARG A 3 32.71 0.58 12.50
CA ARG A 3 31.91 1.17 11.42
C ARG A 3 32.01 0.26 10.20
N ALA A 4 30.88 -0.22 9.70
CA ALA A 4 30.78 -1.10 8.54
C ALA A 4 31.29 -0.38 7.28
N GLN A 5 32.55 -0.62 6.90
CA GLN A 5 33.22 0.07 5.77
C GLN A 5 32.82 -0.42 4.37
N ASN A 6 32.05 -1.52 4.25
CA ASN A 6 31.78 -2.18 2.95
C ASN A 6 30.29 -2.36 2.61
N GLN A 7 29.38 -1.59 3.20
CA GLN A 7 27.96 -1.69 2.86
C GLN A 7 27.64 -0.84 1.62
N LYS A 8 27.10 -1.47 0.55
CA LYS A 8 26.53 -0.76 -0.60
C LYS A 8 25.53 0.29 -0.11
N ALA A 9 25.63 1.52 -0.62
CA ALA A 9 24.70 2.60 -0.29
C ALA A 9 23.26 2.15 -0.62
N ARG A 10 22.48 1.82 0.41
CA ARG A 10 21.05 1.59 0.25
C ARG A 10 20.40 2.94 0.02
N ASP A 11 19.50 3.01 -0.97
CA ASP A 11 18.72 4.23 -1.21
C ASP A 11 17.92 4.57 0.06
N LYS A 12 18.34 5.66 0.72
CA LYS A 12 17.74 6.15 1.97
C LYS A 12 16.32 6.68 1.74
N ASN A 13 15.93 6.93 0.49
CA ASN A 13 14.56 7.33 0.15
C ASN A 13 13.57 6.16 0.21
N LYS A 14 14.03 4.90 0.07
CA LYS A 14 13.15 3.72 0.22
C LYS A 14 12.71 3.45 1.66
N ALA A 15 13.41 4.04 2.63
CA ALA A 15 13.09 3.92 4.06
C ALA A 15 12.24 5.09 4.59
N LYS A 16 11.77 5.99 3.71
CA LYS A 16 10.83 7.05 4.09
C LYS A 16 9.46 6.43 4.32
N LEU A 17 9.31 5.79 5.48
CA LEU A 17 8.02 5.54 6.10
C LEU A 17 7.27 6.88 6.22
N PRO A 18 5.94 6.87 6.16
CA PRO A 18 5.15 8.08 6.26
C PRO A 18 5.54 8.86 7.52
N GLN A 19 5.67 10.17 7.37
CA GLN A 19 6.16 11.09 8.40
C GLN A 19 5.22 11.21 9.61
N VAL A 20 4.04 10.61 9.53
CA VAL A 20 3.05 10.56 10.59
C VAL A 20 3.34 9.40 11.55
N PRO A 21 3.34 9.64 12.88
CA PRO A 21 3.40 8.59 13.89
C PRO A 21 2.37 7.49 13.59
N ARG A 22 2.76 6.23 13.78
CA ARG A 22 1.88 5.08 13.51
C ARG A 22 0.55 5.13 14.29
N SER A 23 0.53 5.82 15.44
CA SER A 23 -0.66 6.06 16.26
C SER A 23 -1.67 7.04 15.65
N GLN A 24 -1.25 7.83 14.66
CA GLN A 24 -2.08 8.77 13.91
C GLN A 24 -2.47 8.21 12.54
N ILE A 25 -2.01 7.00 12.22
CA ILE A 25 -2.57 6.23 11.11
C ILE A 25 -3.93 5.76 11.61
N VAL A 26 -4.96 6.51 11.25
CA VAL A 26 -6.36 6.13 11.45
C VAL A 26 -6.51 4.75 10.81
N LYS A 27 -6.74 3.75 11.67
CA LYS A 27 -7.13 2.41 11.30
C LYS A 27 -8.48 2.22 11.94
N ASP A 28 -9.48 2.86 11.34
CA ASP A 28 -10.84 2.65 11.78
C ASP A 28 -11.21 1.24 11.32
N ASP A 29 -11.50 0.35 12.28
CA ASP A 29 -11.84 -1.03 11.99
C ASP A 29 -13.06 -1.12 11.05
N GLU A 30 -13.93 -0.11 11.08
CA GLU A 30 -15.05 0.09 10.14
C GLU A 30 -14.57 0.27 8.69
N GLU A 31 -13.50 1.03 8.44
CA GLU A 31 -12.94 1.20 7.09
C GLU A 31 -12.36 -0.11 6.57
N LEU A 32 -11.76 -0.92 7.45
CA LEU A 32 -11.25 -2.25 7.09
C LEU A 32 -12.38 -3.22 6.76
N GLU A 33 -13.51 -3.15 7.46
CA GLU A 33 -14.69 -3.97 7.18
C GLU A 33 -15.34 -3.59 5.86
N ILE A 34 -15.52 -2.29 5.61
CA ILE A 34 -16.06 -1.77 4.34
C ILE A 34 -15.12 -2.13 3.18
N ALA A 35 -13.80 -2.02 3.35
CA ALA A 35 -12.84 -2.40 2.31
C ALA A 35 -12.96 -3.89 1.94
N LYS A 36 -13.14 -4.77 2.94
CA LYS A 36 -13.36 -6.21 2.70
C LYS A 36 -14.67 -6.47 1.97
N GLU A 37 -15.74 -5.76 2.33
CA GLU A 37 -17.03 -5.90 1.64
C GLU A 37 -16.93 -5.46 0.18
N LEU A 38 -16.29 -4.32 -0.08
CA LEU A 38 -16.09 -3.80 -1.44
C LEU A 38 -15.21 -4.74 -2.28
N ASP A 39 -14.12 -5.25 -1.72
CA ASP A 39 -13.25 -6.22 -2.40
C ASP A 39 -13.97 -7.55 -2.67
N ALA A 40 -14.93 -7.92 -1.82
CA ALA A 40 -15.76 -9.11 -2.07
C ALA A 40 -16.71 -8.89 -3.25
N GLN A 41 -17.29 -7.69 -3.37
CA GLN A 41 -18.32 -7.37 -4.38
C GLN A 41 -17.75 -6.91 -5.73
N TYR A 42 -16.54 -6.35 -5.76
CA TYR A 42 -16.00 -5.68 -6.95
C TYR A 42 -14.60 -6.18 -7.34
N GLU A 43 -14.29 -6.08 -8.63
CA GLU A 43 -12.97 -6.36 -9.22
C GLU A 43 -12.50 -5.21 -10.08
N LEU A 44 -11.18 -5.00 -10.10
CA LEU A 44 -10.55 -3.99 -10.94
C LEU A 44 -10.37 -4.53 -12.36
N GLU A 45 -10.96 -3.86 -13.34
CA GLU A 45 -10.72 -4.14 -14.75
C GLU A 45 -9.42 -3.48 -15.21
N ARG A 46 -8.56 -4.26 -15.88
CA ARG A 46 -7.28 -3.78 -16.41
C ARG A 46 -7.16 -4.06 -17.90
N LYS A 47 -6.89 -3.02 -18.67
CA LYS A 47 -6.43 -3.15 -20.06
C LYS A 47 -4.93 -3.49 -20.09
N PRO A 48 -4.46 -4.35 -21.01
CA PRO A 48 -3.05 -4.67 -21.13
C PRO A 48 -2.20 -3.41 -21.30
N GLY A 49 -1.17 -3.25 -20.46
CA GLY A 49 -0.26 -2.11 -20.50
C GLY A 49 -0.75 -0.84 -19.80
N PHE A 50 -1.94 -0.86 -19.19
CA PHE A 50 -2.50 0.28 -18.46
C PHE A 50 -2.74 -0.03 -16.97
N PRO A 51 -2.74 1.01 -16.10
CA PRO A 51 -3.26 0.88 -14.74
C PRO A 51 -4.77 0.50 -14.77
N PRO A 52 -5.39 0.16 -13.62
CA PRO A 52 -6.83 -0.13 -13.54
C PRO A 52 -7.66 0.90 -14.32
N THR A 53 -8.39 0.42 -15.32
CA THR A 53 -9.17 1.26 -16.23
C THR A 53 -10.64 1.32 -15.85
N GLY A 54 -11.09 0.47 -14.93
CA GLY A 54 -12.47 0.42 -14.49
C GLY A 54 -12.66 -0.52 -13.28
N VAL A 55 -13.91 -0.62 -12.83
CA VAL A 55 -14.34 -1.52 -11.76
C VAL A 55 -15.57 -2.28 -12.25
N ARG A 56 -15.62 -3.57 -12.00
CA ARG A 56 -16.74 -4.44 -12.34
C ARG A 56 -17.26 -5.15 -11.10
N ARG A 57 -18.57 -5.38 -11.02
CA ARG A 57 -19.17 -6.18 -9.95
C ARG A 57 -18.95 -7.67 -10.22
N LYS A 58 -18.58 -8.43 -9.20
CA LYS A 58 -18.59 -9.89 -9.23
C LYS A 58 -20.05 -10.32 -9.15
N ASP A 59 -20.57 -10.87 -10.24
CA ASP A 59 -21.89 -11.48 -10.27
C ASP A 59 -21.85 -12.89 -9.66
#